data_AF-A0A2V3HR75-F1
#
_entry.id   AF-A0A2V3HR75-F1
#
_cell.length_a   1.000
_cell.length_b   1.000
_cell.length_c   1.000
_cell.angle_alpha   90.00
_cell.angle_beta   90.00
_cell.angle_gamma   90.00
#
_symmetry.space_group_name_H-M   'P 1'
#
loop_
_entity.id
_entity.type
_entity.pdbx_description
1 polymer ?
#
loop_
_entity_poly.entity_id
_entity_poly.type
_entity_poly.pdbx_seq_one_letter_code
_entity_poly.pdbx_strand_id
1 'polypeptide(L)'
;MELDAYLKQVRKGMRGVAKRHKNAFVDEVAAGAEYRGVVPTEDPRALGRAMRQVHGISMWLRMFFWITAFPLGLLSVPFIEAWYPAFPATLFLMLATVWVLLAAYYGGRISGLITGISAALPRIIGLILFSLGLDLVNSVFSGYQVTGDILFGVFLTSAMLPLLGWLAGGRIRRPE
;
A
#
# COMPACT_ATOMS: atom_id res chain seq x y z
N MET A 1 12.35 -34.40 -0.45
CA MET A 1 12.59 -33.08 0.21
C MET A 1 12.38 -33.30 1.69
N GLU A 2 13.30 -32.91 2.56
CA GLU A 2 13.08 -32.99 4.02
C GLU A 2 11.93 -32.08 4.43
N LEU A 3 11.08 -32.53 5.36
CA LEU A 3 9.89 -31.81 5.82
C LEU A 3 10.24 -30.39 6.30
N ASP A 4 11.34 -30.24 7.03
CA ASP A 4 11.81 -28.93 7.50
C ASP A 4 12.16 -27.97 6.35
N ALA A 5 12.79 -28.47 5.29
CA ALA A 5 13.08 -27.68 4.11
C ALA A 5 11.79 -27.25 3.39
N TYR A 6 10.79 -28.13 3.33
CA TYR A 6 9.46 -27.84 2.78
C TYR A 6 8.76 -26.75 3.59
N LEU A 7 8.64 -26.92 4.92
CA LEU A 7 7.98 -25.96 5.81
C LEU A 7 8.67 -24.59 5.81
N LYS A 8 10.01 -24.55 5.68
CA LYS A 8 10.76 -23.29 5.52
C LYS A 8 10.39 -22.56 4.24
N GLN A 9 10.13 -23.28 3.14
CA GLN A 9 9.68 -22.69 1.88
C GLN A 9 8.23 -22.20 1.95
N VAL A 10 7.33 -22.95 2.60
CA VAL A 10 5.96 -22.51 2.90
C VAL A 10 5.97 -21.21 3.69
N ARG A 11 6.79 -21.18 4.76
CA ARG A 11 7.00 -20.00 5.60
C ARG A 11 7.55 -18.81 4.82
N LYS A 12 8.35 -19.03 3.77
CA LYS A 12 8.84 -17.97 2.87
C LYS A 12 7.73 -17.45 1.95
N GLY A 13 6.85 -18.33 1.46
CA GLY A 13 5.66 -17.95 0.69
C GLY A 13 4.67 -17.08 1.49
N MET A 14 4.55 -17.35 2.80
CA MET A 14 3.70 -16.59 3.74
C MET A 14 4.37 -15.31 4.31
N ARG A 15 5.30 -14.68 3.58
CA ARG A 15 5.95 -13.44 4.06
C ARG A 15 4.91 -12.34 4.31
N GLY A 16 4.99 -11.64 5.44
CA GLY A 16 4.07 -10.56 5.79
C GLY A 16 2.75 -11.01 6.45
N VAL A 17 2.45 -12.30 6.52
CA VAL A 17 1.35 -12.85 7.34
C VAL A 17 1.73 -12.76 8.82
N ALA A 18 0.74 -12.57 9.71
CA ALA A 18 0.99 -12.54 11.15
C ALA A 18 1.61 -13.86 11.65
N LYS A 19 2.57 -13.76 12.59
CA LYS A 19 3.33 -14.91 13.11
C LYS A 19 2.43 -16.03 13.66
N ARG A 20 1.34 -15.66 14.34
CA ARG A 20 0.36 -16.62 14.89
C ARG A 20 -0.26 -17.51 13.81
N HIS A 21 -0.81 -16.91 12.76
CA HIS A 21 -1.41 -17.63 11.64
C HIS A 21 -0.39 -18.44 10.84
N LYS A 22 0.82 -17.91 10.71
CA LYS A 22 1.92 -18.57 10.04
C LYS A 22 2.37 -19.85 10.76
N ASN A 23 2.51 -19.77 12.08
CA ASN A 23 2.89 -20.92 12.88
C ASN A 23 1.77 -21.96 12.88
N ALA A 24 0.53 -21.54 13.18
CA ALA A 24 -0.62 -22.45 13.17
C ALA A 24 -0.76 -23.24 11.86
N PHE A 25 -0.62 -22.59 10.71
CA PHE A 25 -0.67 -23.28 9.41
C PHE A 25 0.51 -24.22 9.17
N VAL A 26 1.73 -23.80 9.53
CA VAL A 26 2.92 -24.65 9.37
C VAL A 26 2.83 -25.88 10.28
N ASP A 27 2.31 -25.72 11.49
CA ASP A 27 2.10 -26.81 12.45
C ASP A 27 1.02 -27.79 11.95
N GLU A 28 -0.05 -27.28 11.34
CA GLU A 28 -1.09 -28.10 10.70
C GLU A 28 -0.55 -28.90 9.50
N VAL A 29 0.28 -28.28 8.65
CA VAL A 29 0.94 -28.95 7.52
C VAL A 29 1.94 -30.01 8.01
N ALA A 30 2.68 -29.72 9.09
CA ALA A 30 3.59 -30.68 9.71
C ALA A 30 2.84 -31.90 10.26
N ALA A 31 1.79 -31.69 11.05
CA ALA A 31 0.96 -32.75 11.59
C ALA A 31 0.31 -33.60 10.49
N GLY A 32 -0.14 -32.97 9.40
CA GLY A 32 -0.68 -33.68 8.24
C GLY A 32 0.35 -34.55 7.50
N ALA A 33 1.60 -34.08 7.42
CA ALA A 33 2.70 -34.83 6.82
C ALA A 33 3.14 -36.01 7.71
N GLU A 34 3.18 -35.80 9.03
CA GLU A 34 3.47 -36.86 10.01
C GLU A 34 2.41 -37.96 9.99
N TYR A 35 1.12 -37.58 9.97
CA TYR A 35 0.02 -38.53 9.90
C TYR A 35 0.04 -39.37 8.61
N ARG A 36 0.37 -38.75 7.47
CA ARG A 36 0.44 -39.44 6.17
C ARG A 36 1.76 -40.18 5.95
N GLY A 37 2.78 -39.93 6.77
CA GLY A 37 4.13 -40.43 6.58
C GLY A 37 4.82 -39.90 5.31
N VAL A 38 4.25 -38.89 4.64
CA VAL A 38 4.72 -38.39 3.34
C VAL A 38 4.64 -36.86 3.31
N VAL A 39 5.72 -36.24 2.84
CA VAL A 39 5.79 -34.78 2.63
C VAL A 39 4.91 -34.39 1.43
N PRO A 40 4.09 -33.33 1.53
CA PRO A 40 3.26 -32.88 0.41
C PRO A 40 4.10 -32.63 -0.86
N THR A 41 3.55 -33.00 -2.01
CA THR A 41 4.21 -32.89 -3.32
C THR A 41 3.95 -31.56 -4.03
N GLU A 42 2.99 -30.76 -3.55
CA GLU A 42 2.67 -29.44 -4.09
C GLU A 42 3.85 -28.46 -3.93
N ASP A 43 3.92 -27.42 -4.77
CA ASP A 43 4.96 -26.38 -4.61
C ASP A 43 4.75 -25.64 -3.27
N PRO A 44 5.69 -25.76 -2.30
CA PRO A 44 5.55 -25.15 -0.98
C PRO A 44 5.43 -23.62 -1.06
N ARG A 45 6.06 -22.99 -2.06
CA ARG A 45 5.96 -21.53 -2.23
C ARG A 45 4.61 -21.13 -2.79
N ALA A 46 4.00 -21.94 -3.65
CA ALA A 46 2.64 -21.70 -4.13
C ALA A 46 1.63 -21.84 -3.00
N LEU A 47 1.75 -22.90 -2.19
CA LEU A 47 0.92 -23.12 -1.01
C LEU A 47 1.01 -21.95 -0.01
N GLY A 48 2.22 -21.52 0.32
CA GLY A 48 2.42 -20.37 1.21
C GLY A 48 1.87 -19.05 0.65
N ARG A 49 1.91 -18.86 -0.68
CA ARG A 49 1.32 -17.69 -1.35
C ARG A 49 -0.22 -17.74 -1.32
N ALA A 50 -0.81 -18.90 -1.57
CA ALA A 50 -2.26 -19.10 -1.47
C ALA A 50 -2.74 -18.81 -0.05
N MET A 51 -2.03 -19.32 0.97
CA MET A 51 -2.41 -19.08 2.37
C MET A 51 -2.29 -17.61 2.77
N ARG A 52 -1.28 -16.91 2.24
CA ARG A 52 -1.16 -15.45 2.39
C ARG A 52 -2.38 -14.71 1.82
N GLN A 53 -2.97 -15.18 0.73
CA GLN A 53 -4.18 -14.56 0.17
C GLN A 53 -5.41 -14.76 1.07
N VAL A 54 -5.48 -15.88 1.80
CA VAL A 54 -6.59 -16.18 2.71
C VAL A 54 -6.47 -15.38 4.01
N HIS A 55 -5.30 -15.40 4.64
CA HIS A 55 -5.08 -14.73 5.93
C HIS A 55 -4.72 -13.25 5.83
N GLY A 56 -4.32 -12.79 4.65
CA GLY A 56 -3.85 -11.43 4.43
C GLY A 56 -2.54 -11.14 5.16
N ILE A 57 -2.11 -9.87 5.08
CA ILE A 57 -0.95 -9.39 5.83
C ILE A 57 -1.31 -9.00 7.27
N SER A 58 -0.28 -9.00 8.12
CA SER A 58 -0.40 -8.59 9.52
C SER A 58 -0.92 -7.15 9.64
N MET A 59 -1.67 -6.89 10.71
CA MET A 59 -2.19 -5.56 11.04
C MET A 59 -1.08 -4.52 11.15
N TRP A 60 0.05 -4.89 11.75
CA TRP A 60 1.22 -4.02 11.87
C TRP A 60 1.74 -3.55 10.49
N LEU A 61 1.82 -4.46 9.50
CA LEU A 61 2.26 -4.10 8.15
C LEU A 61 1.23 -3.20 7.45
N ARG A 62 -0.07 -3.43 7.67
CA ARG A 62 -1.14 -2.54 7.17
C ARG A 62 -0.99 -1.13 7.75
N MET A 63 -0.81 -1.02 9.06
CA MET A 63 -0.60 0.26 9.73
C MET A 63 0.64 0.98 9.21
N PHE A 64 1.74 0.27 8.96
CA PHE A 64 2.93 0.86 8.35
C PHE A 64 2.62 1.51 7.01
N PHE A 65 1.89 0.82 6.12
CA PHE A 65 1.47 1.40 4.83
C PHE A 65 0.57 2.62 5.02
N TRP A 66 -0.41 2.56 5.93
CA TRP A 66 -1.35 3.67 6.16
C TRP A 66 -0.64 4.91 6.69
N ILE A 67 0.16 4.77 7.74
CA ILE A 67 0.85 5.89 8.40
C ILE A 67 1.84 6.57 7.46
N THR A 68 2.61 5.78 6.71
CA THR A 68 3.64 6.33 5.81
C THR A 68 3.06 6.86 4.49
N ALA A 69 1.85 6.47 4.11
CA ALA A 69 1.15 7.05 2.97
C ALA A 69 0.75 8.52 3.22
N PHE A 70 0.54 8.89 4.49
CA PHE A 70 0.14 10.25 4.85
C PHE A 70 1.18 11.32 4.46
N PRO A 71 2.46 11.25 4.90
CA PRO A 71 3.47 12.22 4.52
C PRO A 71 3.75 12.21 3.01
N LEU A 72 3.69 11.04 2.36
CA LEU A 72 3.82 10.95 0.89
C LEU A 72 2.70 11.71 0.17
N GLY A 73 1.48 11.60 0.69
CA GLY A 73 0.34 12.41 0.25
C GLY A 73 0.61 13.89 0.42
N LEU A 74 0.94 14.34 1.63
CA LEU A 74 1.17 15.77 1.91
C LEU A 74 2.25 16.39 1.02
N LEU A 75 3.37 15.70 0.82
CA LEU A 75 4.50 16.17 0.00
C LEU A 75 4.23 16.13 -1.51
N SER A 76 3.14 15.49 -1.93
CA SER A 76 2.73 15.41 -3.34
C SER A 76 1.79 16.54 -3.79
N VAL A 77 1.57 17.54 -2.94
CA VAL A 77 0.80 18.74 -3.29
C VAL A 77 1.75 19.76 -3.94
N PRO A 78 1.45 20.23 -5.17
CA PRO A 78 2.22 21.30 -5.80
C PRO A 78 1.83 22.64 -5.17
N PHE A 79 2.67 23.16 -4.28
CA PHE A 79 2.42 24.43 -3.57
C PHE A 79 2.95 25.68 -4.29
N ILE A 80 3.74 25.53 -5.37
CA ILE A 80 4.52 26.63 -5.96
C ILE A 80 4.46 26.53 -7.49
N GLU A 81 4.15 27.62 -8.19
CA GLU A 81 4.32 27.73 -9.66
C GLU A 81 5.62 28.45 -10.06
N ALA A 82 6.24 29.23 -9.17
CA ALA A 82 7.10 30.35 -9.60
C ALA A 82 8.58 30.07 -9.90
N TRP A 83 9.27 29.05 -9.37
CA TRP A 83 10.65 28.74 -9.80
C TRP A 83 10.95 27.25 -9.62
N TYR A 84 10.95 26.51 -10.73
CA TYR A 84 11.35 25.09 -10.85
C TYR A 84 10.57 24.01 -10.01
N PRO A 85 9.22 23.89 -10.06
CA PRO A 85 8.50 23.35 -8.89
C PRO A 85 7.47 22.21 -9.11
N ALA A 86 7.44 21.49 -10.24
CA ALA A 86 6.58 20.29 -10.37
C ALA A 86 7.30 18.96 -9.98
N PHE A 87 8.62 18.93 -10.02
CA PHE A 87 9.41 17.70 -9.91
C PHE A 87 9.30 17.01 -8.53
N PRO A 88 9.38 17.70 -7.37
CA PRO A 88 9.24 17.02 -6.08
C PRO A 88 7.83 16.47 -5.86
N ALA A 89 6.80 17.28 -6.14
CA ALA A 89 5.41 16.90 -5.91
C ALA A 89 4.98 15.70 -6.77
N THR A 90 5.38 15.69 -8.05
CA THR A 90 5.12 14.56 -8.96
C THR A 90 5.88 13.30 -8.54
N LEU A 91 7.13 13.41 -8.07
CA LEU A 91 7.87 12.27 -7.51
C LEU A 91 7.19 11.70 -6.26
N PHE A 92 6.75 12.54 -5.33
CA PHE A 92 6.01 12.09 -4.15
C PHE A 92 4.66 11.47 -4.52
N LEU A 93 3.99 11.97 -5.57
CA LEU A 93 2.77 11.35 -6.10
C LEU A 93 3.05 9.96 -6.70
N MET A 94 4.13 9.81 -7.46
CA MET A 94 4.54 8.51 -7.98
C MET A 94 4.87 7.54 -6.85
N LEU A 95 5.64 7.99 -5.85
CA LEU A 95 5.96 7.20 -4.66
C LEU A 95 4.69 6.80 -3.90
N ALA A 96 3.76 7.72 -3.67
CA ALA A 96 2.46 7.44 -3.05
C ALA A 96 1.68 6.39 -3.87
N THR A 97 1.69 6.50 -5.20
CA THR A 97 1.02 5.54 -6.09
C THR A 97 1.65 4.15 -5.98
N VAL A 98 2.98 4.05 -6.06
CA VAL A 98 3.70 2.77 -5.86
C VAL A 98 3.40 2.21 -4.48
N TRP A 99 3.34 3.05 -3.45
CA TRP A 99 3.04 2.63 -2.09
C TRP A 99 1.64 2.06 -1.94
N VAL A 100 0.65 2.71 -2.54
CA VAL A 100 -0.74 2.24 -2.61
C VAL A 100 -0.83 0.90 -3.36
N LEU A 101 -0.11 0.76 -4.48
CA LEU A 101 -0.04 -0.50 -5.22
C LEU A 101 0.62 -1.61 -4.41
N LEU A 102 1.69 -1.32 -3.67
CA LEU A 102 2.32 -2.29 -2.76
C LEU A 102 1.37 -2.71 -1.64
N ALA A 103 0.65 -1.75 -1.05
CA ALA A 103 -0.36 -2.03 -0.02
C ALA A 103 -1.52 -2.86 -0.57
N ALA A 104 -1.94 -2.60 -1.81
CA ALA A 104 -2.96 -3.37 -2.51
C ALA A 104 -2.49 -4.78 -2.85
N TYR A 105 -1.27 -4.93 -3.36
CA TYR A 105 -0.66 -6.21 -3.71
C TYR A 105 -0.48 -7.10 -2.48
N TYR A 106 -0.03 -6.52 -1.37
CA TYR A 106 0.25 -7.27 -0.16
C TYR A 106 -0.96 -7.45 0.74
N GLY A 107 -1.85 -6.46 0.84
CA GLY A 107 -2.99 -6.47 1.76
C GLY A 107 -4.37 -6.57 1.13
N GLY A 108 -4.46 -6.66 -0.19
CA GLY A 108 -5.71 -6.77 -0.94
C GLY A 108 -6.47 -5.44 -1.02
N ARG A 109 -7.68 -5.50 -1.60
CA ARG A 109 -8.55 -4.34 -1.89
C ARG A 109 -8.66 -3.33 -0.75
N ILE A 110 -8.98 -3.81 0.45
CA ILE A 110 -9.24 -2.94 1.60
C ILE A 110 -7.96 -2.22 2.04
N SER A 111 -6.82 -2.92 2.06
CA SER A 111 -5.54 -2.31 2.43
C SER A 111 -5.11 -1.27 1.41
N GLY A 112 -5.25 -1.57 0.11
CA GLY A 112 -4.96 -0.62 -0.96
C GLY A 112 -5.85 0.62 -0.90
N LEU A 113 -7.16 0.43 -0.71
CA LEU A 113 -8.13 1.53 -0.57
C LEU A 113 -7.78 2.46 0.60
N ILE A 114 -7.60 1.90 1.80
CA ILE A 114 -7.30 2.71 3.01
C ILE A 114 -5.96 3.44 2.85
N THR A 115 -4.95 2.80 2.26
CA THR A 115 -3.67 3.45 1.97
C THR A 115 -3.85 4.60 0.98
N GLY A 116 -4.67 4.41 -0.05
CA GLY A 116 -5.02 5.45 -1.02
C GLY A 116 -5.77 6.62 -0.39
N ILE A 117 -6.72 6.36 0.50
CA ILE A 117 -7.41 7.40 1.29
C ILE A 117 -6.42 8.14 2.18
N SER A 118 -5.53 7.42 2.84
CA SER A 118 -4.51 8.01 3.72
C SER A 118 -3.50 8.88 2.96
N ALA A 119 -3.25 8.62 1.67
CA ALA A 119 -2.47 9.50 0.81
C ALA A 119 -3.30 10.66 0.22
N ALA A 120 -4.59 10.46 -0.02
CA ALA A 120 -5.48 11.46 -0.61
C ALA A 120 -5.88 12.58 0.38
N LEU A 121 -6.28 12.20 1.60
CA LEU A 121 -6.72 13.14 2.64
C LEU A 121 -5.72 14.27 2.93
N PRO A 122 -4.43 13.99 3.22
CA PRO A 122 -3.45 15.05 3.48
C PRO A 122 -3.24 15.98 2.29
N ARG A 123 -3.52 15.55 1.06
CA ARG A 123 -3.44 16.42 -0.11
C ARG A 123 -4.52 17.48 -0.11
N ILE A 124 -5.74 17.08 0.21
CA ILE A 124 -6.88 17.99 0.34
C ILE A 124 -6.70 18.93 1.52
N ILE A 125 -6.29 18.40 2.68
CA ILE A 125 -6.01 19.20 3.88
C ILE A 125 -4.87 20.19 3.61
N GLY A 126 -3.78 19.74 3.00
CA GLY A 126 -2.63 20.57 2.65
C GLY A 126 -3.02 21.71 1.72
N LEU A 127 -3.84 21.44 0.70
CA LEU A 127 -4.38 22.47 -0.18
C LEU A 127 -5.25 23.49 0.56
N ILE A 128 -6.18 23.04 1.41
CA ILE A 128 -7.05 23.95 2.17
C ILE A 128 -6.23 24.85 3.09
N LEU A 129 -5.31 24.26 3.86
CA LEU A 129 -4.44 24.99 4.78
C LEU A 129 -3.54 25.97 4.03
N PHE A 130 -3.00 25.57 2.88
CA PHE A 130 -2.19 26.45 2.06
C PHE A 130 -3.02 27.61 1.51
N SER A 131 -4.22 27.34 0.97
CA SER A 131 -5.14 28.37 0.47
C SER A 131 -5.54 29.38 1.54
N LEU A 132 -5.78 28.94 2.78
CA LEU A 132 -6.05 29.84 3.91
C LEU A 132 -4.80 30.63 4.36
N GLY A 133 -3.61 30.03 4.21
CA GLY A 133 -2.33 30.63 4.54
C GLY A 133 -1.73 31.48 3.42
N LEU A 134 -2.36 31.55 2.23
CA LEU A 134 -1.82 32.24 1.06
C LEU A 134 -1.52 33.71 1.34
N ASP A 135 -2.38 34.40 2.11
CA ASP A 135 -2.18 35.81 2.44
C ASP A 135 -0.92 36.01 3.30
N LEU A 136 -0.65 35.08 4.22
CA LEU A 136 0.56 35.08 5.03
C LEU A 136 1.80 34.74 4.19
N VAL A 137 1.70 33.74 3.31
CA VAL A 137 2.82 33.34 2.43
C VAL A 137 3.15 34.45 1.44
N ASN A 138 2.14 35.06 0.83
CA ASN A 138 2.29 36.18 -0.11
C ASN A 138 2.85 37.45 0.55
N SER A 139 2.75 37.57 1.88
CA SER A 139 3.41 38.66 2.63
C SER A 139 4.94 38.50 2.70
N VAL A 140 5.46 37.28 2.54
CA VAL A 140 6.90 36.95 2.63
C VAL A 140 7.49 36.60 1.26
N PHE A 141 6.71 35.97 0.39
CA PHE A 141 7.17 35.50 -0.91
C PHE A 141 6.15 35.88 -2.00
N SER A 142 6.58 36.57 -3.04
CA SER A 142 5.69 36.97 -4.15
C SER A 142 5.47 35.84 -5.16
N GLY A 143 4.26 35.72 -5.69
CA GLY A 143 3.94 34.84 -6.82
C GLY A 143 3.28 33.50 -6.48
N TYR A 144 2.73 33.33 -5.27
CA TYR A 144 2.00 32.11 -4.91
C TYR A 144 0.52 32.24 -5.27
N GLN A 145 0.09 31.46 -6.26
CA GLN A 145 -1.30 31.38 -6.68
C GLN A 145 -1.73 29.92 -6.73
N VAL A 146 -2.92 29.65 -6.21
CA VAL A 146 -3.61 28.36 -6.39
C VAL A 146 -4.57 28.55 -7.57
N THR A 147 -4.16 28.05 -8.73
CA THR A 147 -4.99 28.10 -9.95
C THR A 147 -6.06 27.00 -9.93
N GLY A 148 -7.17 27.22 -10.66
CA GLY A 148 -8.24 26.23 -10.79
C GLY A 148 -7.76 24.89 -11.36
N ASP A 149 -6.77 24.92 -12.24
CA ASP A 149 -6.17 23.74 -12.85
C ASP A 149 -5.39 22.90 -11.82
N ILE A 150 -4.66 23.54 -10.90
CA ILE A 150 -3.98 22.86 -9.79
C ILE A 150 -4.99 22.17 -8.87
N LEU A 151 -6.07 22.88 -8.50
CA LEU A 151 -7.14 22.32 -7.68
C LEU A 151 -7.77 21.08 -8.32
N PHE A 152 -8.09 21.18 -9.61
CA PHE A 152 -8.65 20.07 -10.38
C PHE A 152 -7.69 18.89 -10.46
N GLY A 153 -6.41 19.13 -10.77
CA GLY A 153 -5.38 18.09 -10.88
C GLY A 153 -5.14 17.36 -9.56
N VAL A 154 -5.07 18.08 -8.44
CA VAL A 154 -4.91 17.46 -7.11
C VAL A 154 -6.18 16.71 -6.72
N PHE A 155 -7.37 17.25 -6.96
CA PHE A 155 -8.63 16.55 -6.69
C PHE A 155 -8.72 15.23 -7.46
N LEU A 156 -8.48 15.29 -8.78
CA LEU A 156 -8.53 14.11 -9.65
C LEU A 156 -7.52 13.05 -9.22
N THR A 157 -6.25 13.42 -9.04
CA THR A 157 -5.21 12.46 -8.63
C THR A 157 -5.44 11.93 -7.22
N SER A 158 -6.05 12.72 -6.32
CA SER A 158 -6.41 12.26 -4.97
C SER A 158 -7.58 11.27 -5.01
N ALA A 159 -8.56 11.44 -5.89
CA ALA A 159 -9.63 10.47 -6.10
C ALA A 159 -9.11 9.17 -6.75
N MET A 160 -8.10 9.28 -7.62
CA MET A 160 -7.49 8.12 -8.29
C MET A 160 -6.71 7.22 -7.33
N LEU A 161 -6.05 7.76 -6.30
CA LEU A 161 -5.25 6.95 -5.36
C LEU A 161 -6.07 5.85 -4.66
N PRO A 162 -7.21 6.12 -3.98
CA PRO A 162 -8.09 5.09 -3.44
C PRO A 162 -8.59 4.11 -4.51
N LEU A 163 -8.98 4.61 -5.68
CA LEU A 163 -9.50 3.79 -6.78
C LEU A 163 -8.46 2.80 -7.30
N LEU A 164 -7.22 3.25 -7.53
CA LEU A 164 -6.10 2.38 -7.90
C LEU A 164 -5.81 1.35 -6.82
N GLY A 165 -5.81 1.74 -5.55
CA GLY A 165 -5.62 0.82 -4.43
C GLY A 165 -6.70 -0.26 -4.35
N TRP A 166 -7.96 0.11 -4.62
CA TRP A 166 -9.07 -0.84 -4.66
C TRP A 166 -8.99 -1.78 -5.86
N LEU A 167 -8.75 -1.25 -7.06
CA LEU A 167 -8.70 -2.02 -8.31
C LEU A 167 -7.49 -2.97 -8.34
N ALA A 168 -6.30 -2.48 -7.98
CA ALA A 168 -5.08 -3.29 -7.92
C ALA A 168 -5.16 -4.38 -6.84
N GLY A 169 -5.93 -4.14 -5.78
CA GLY A 169 -6.17 -5.14 -4.74
C GLY A 169 -7.20 -6.21 -5.13
N GLY A 170 -7.83 -6.06 -6.31
CA GLY A 170 -8.72 -7.04 -6.90
C GLY A 170 -7.96 -8.31 -7.27
N ARG A 171 -8.16 -9.34 -6.46
CA ARG A 171 -7.57 -10.67 -6.57
C ARG A 171 -7.40 -11.12 -8.03
N ILE A 172 -6.16 -11.46 -8.39
CA ILE A 172 -5.84 -12.45 -9.43
C ILE A 172 -6.77 -13.63 -9.19
N ARG A 173 -7.62 -13.94 -10.18
CA ARG A 173 -8.63 -15.00 -10.10
C ARG A 173 -7.98 -16.29 -9.59
N ARG A 174 -8.69 -17.00 -8.69
CA ARG A 174 -8.39 -18.40 -8.44
C ARG A 174 -8.36 -19.09 -9.81
N PRO A 175 -7.29 -19.79 -10.21
CA PRO A 175 -7.43 -20.73 -11.30
C PRO A 175 -8.53 -21.72 -10.87
N GLU A 176 -9.57 -21.80 -11.68
CA GLU A 176 -10.56 -22.89 -11.61
C GLU A 176 -9.88 -24.20 -12.04
#